data_AF-F3CIC2-F1
#
_entry.id   AF-F3CIC2-F1
#
_cell.length_a   1.000
_cell.length_b   1.000
_cell.length_c   1.000
_cell.angle_alpha   90.00
_cell.angle_beta   90.00
_cell.angle_gamma   90.00
#
_symmetry.space_group_name_H-M   'P 1'
#
loop_
_entity.id
_entity.type
_entity.pdbx_description
1 polymer ?
#
loop_
_entity_poly.entity_id
_entity_poly.type
_entity_poly.pdbx_seq_one_letter_code
_entity_poly.pdbx_strand_id
1 'polypeptide(L)' 'AEVRLDYAYYSPVSLALKHFGWLEKALPEAKVTWVLSQGSNRS' A
#
# COMPACT_ATOMS: atom_id res chain seq x y z
N ALA A 1 -2.55 -15.39 5.12
CA ALA A 1 -3.42 -14.50 4.30
C ALA A 1 -2.54 -13.62 3.42
N GLU A 2 -3.00 -13.15 2.26
CA GLU A 2 -2.23 -12.19 1.44
C GLU A 2 -3.02 -10.90 1.32
N VAL A 3 -2.38 -9.77 1.62
CA VAL A 3 -3.01 -8.45 1.61
C VAL A 3 -2.29 -7.60 0.57
N ARG A 4 -3.02 -7.22 -0.48
CA ARG A 4 -2.51 -6.32 -1.52
C ARG A 4 -3.04 -4.93 -1.24
N LEU A 5 -2.11 -3.97 -1.11
CA LEU A 5 -2.44 -2.57 -0.94
C LEU A 5 -1.94 -1.77 -2.12
N ASP A 6 -2.86 -1.06 -2.75
CA ASP A 6 -2.56 -0.05 -3.74
C ASP A 6 -2.11 1.23 -3.05
N TYR A 7 -0.93 1.73 -3.45
CA TYR A 7 -0.45 3.05 -3.05
C TYR A 7 -0.24 3.90 -4.28
N ALA A 8 -0.51 5.20 -4.17
CA ALA A 8 -0.29 6.14 -5.25
C ALA A 8 0.49 7.34 -4.74
N TYR A 9 1.33 7.92 -5.60
CA TYR A 9 2.14 9.09 -5.24
C TYR A 9 1.31 10.34 -4.98
N TYR A 10 0.08 10.40 -5.51
CA TYR A 10 -0.86 11.49 -5.23
C TYR A 10 -1.59 11.33 -3.89
N SER A 11 -1.48 10.18 -3.22
CA SER A 11 -2.11 9.91 -1.92
C SER A 11 -1.06 9.97 -0.80
N PRO A 12 -0.96 11.08 -0.05
CA PRO A 12 0.02 11.20 1.03
C PRO A 12 -0.22 10.17 2.16
N VAL A 13 -1.46 9.73 2.36
CA VAL A 13 -1.82 8.72 3.36
C VAL A 13 -1.24 7.35 3.00
N SER A 14 -1.32 6.96 1.73
CA SER A 14 -0.77 5.68 1.26
C SER A 14 0.76 5.66 1.35
N LEU A 15 1.41 6.80 1.09
CA LEU A 15 2.85 6.98 1.25
C LEU A 15 3.28 6.86 2.71
N ALA A 16 2.55 7.50 3.63
CA ALA A 16 2.82 7.39 5.06
C ALA A 16 2.66 5.94 5.55
N LEU A 17 1.56 5.26 5.20
CA LEU A 17 1.32 3.86 5.58
C LEU A 17 2.44 2.92 5.10
N LYS A 18 2.93 3.12 3.88
CA LYS A 18 4.07 2.36 3.34
C LYS A 18 5.39 2.70 4.02
N HIS A 19 5.62 3.98 4.31
CA HIS A 19 6.85 4.44 4.96
C HIS A 19 6.97 3.97 6.40
N PHE A 20 5.86 3.96 7.14
CA PHE A 20 5.84 3.56 8.55
C PHE A 20 5.72 2.04 8.77
N GLY A 21 5.38 1.26 7.74
CA GLY A 21 5.30 -0.21 7.84
C GLY A 21 4.24 -0.71 8.83
N TRP A 22 3.19 0.08 9.11
CA TRP A 22 2.18 -0.25 10.11
C TRP A 22 1.39 -1.52 9.76
N LEU A 23 1.17 -1.77 8.47
CA LEU A 23 0.48 -2.96 7.98
C LEU A 23 1.27 -4.25 8.25
N GLU A 24 2.60 -4.20 8.13
CA GLU A 24 3.46 -5.36 8.42
C GLU A 24 3.52 -5.68 9.92
N LYS A 25 3.40 -4.65 10.77
CA LYS A 25 3.30 -4.83 12.24
C LYS A 25 1.92 -5.32 12.67
N ALA A 26 0.85 -4.84 12.04
CA ALA A 26 -0.52 -5.20 12.38
C ALA A 26 -0.90 -6.60 11.90
N LEU A 27 -0.25 -7.09 10.83
CA LEU A 27 -0.57 -8.37 10.20
C LEU A 27 0.70 -9.23 10.05
N PRO A 28 1.26 -9.77 11.15
CA PRO A 28 2.46 -10.61 11.08
C PRO A 28 2.23 -11.93 10.33
N GLU A 29 0.99 -12.42 10.28
CA GLU A 29 0.60 -13.65 9.59
C GLU A 29 0.12 -13.42 8.15
N ALA A 30 0.09 -12.16 7.69
CA ALA A 30 -0.31 -11.82 6.34
C ALA A 30 0.85 -11.24 5.53
N LYS A 31 0.99 -11.72 4.31
CA LYS A 31 1.98 -11.18 3.36
C LYS A 31 1.44 -9.88 2.79
N VAL A 32 2.02 -8.75 3.21
CA VAL A 32 1.65 -7.41 2.70
C VAL A 32 2.40 -7.14 1.41
N THR A 33 1.68 -6.87 0.32
CA THR A 33 2.25 -6.55 -0.99
C THR A 33 1.80 -5.17 -1.42
N TRP A 34 2.77 -4.30 -1.68
CA TRP A 34 2.53 -2.92 -2.10
C TRP A 34 2.51 -2.81 -3.63
N VAL A 35 1.35 -2.54 -4.19
CA VAL A 35 1.19 -2.32 -5.63
C VAL A 35 1.16 -0.82 -5.89
N LEU A 36 2.04 -0.35 -6.78
CA LEU A 36 2.01 1.04 -7.20
C LEU A 36 0.82 1.24 -8.14
N SER A 37 -0.19 1.96 -7.67
CA SER A 37 -1.27 2.40 -8.51
C SER A 37 -0.78 3.59 -9.32
N GLN A 38 -0.50 3.38 -10.60
CA GLN A 38 -0.05 4.43 -11.53
C GLN A 38 -1.14 5.46 -11.87
N GLY A 39 -2.30 5.42 -11.19
CA GLY A 39 -3.45 6.24 -11.49
C GLY A 39 -4.14 5.75 -12.76
N SER A 40 -5.44 5.48 -12.67
CA SER A 40 -6.30 5.38 -13.84
C SER A 40 -6.46 6.78 -14.47
N ASN A 41 -5.40 7.30 -15.07
CA ASN A 41 -5.50 8.43 -16.00
C ASN A 41 -5.21 7.92 -17.42
N ARG A 42 -5.93 6.87 -17.82
CA ARG A 42 -6.26 6.65 -19.23
C ARG A 42 -7.61 7.34 -19.47
N SER A 43 -7.57 8.63 -19.73
CA SER A 43 -8.58 9.31 -20.57
C SER A 43 -7.92 9.68 -21.87
#